data_AF-A0A094JFM5-F1
#
_entry.id   AF-A0A094JFM5-F1
#
_cell.length_a   1.000
_cell.length_b   1.000
_cell.length_c   1.000
_cell.angle_alpha   90.00
_cell.angle_beta   90.00
_cell.angle_gamma   90.00
#
_symmetry.space_group_name_H-M   'P 1'
#
loop_
_entity.id
_entity.type
_entity.pdbx_description
1 polymer ?
#
loop_
_entity_poly.entity_id
_entity_poly.type
_entity_poly.pdbx_seq_one_letter_code
_entity_poly.pdbx_strand_id
1 'polypeptide(L)'
;MKRLLAIAILMFGLTACSTKMSYHFMDWAIEWGLDDYVSLNDEQEAQFDNLLNSFLKWHRQSELPKYSADLRQFRHQIDDGSLSPQTWQTFVEQLRGHWFHIFEQYFDEMWPLVLSLTDEQVAKINQKLTEEQQELDDEFADKTAEQQLTEADERLSDRLDEWLGSVTKAQKQLVHQYNSEREFTTDMWLEYRHAWYQQFKQTLEQRDNTPQLKQQLRMLLTSPQQLRSEDYRQKLERNTQKFGEFLVQLRPTLTAKQRYHLLKKLDDLIEDLDELAAESD
;
A
#
# COMPACT_ATOMS: atom_id res chain seq x y z
N MET A 1 25.33 25.99 19.91
CA MET A 1 24.08 26.71 19.59
C MET A 1 23.79 26.77 18.09
N LYS A 2 24.62 27.39 17.23
CA LYS A 2 24.37 27.44 15.77
C LYS A 2 24.32 26.06 15.05
N ARG A 3 25.10 25.08 15.50
CA ARG A 3 25.07 23.69 14.97
C ARG A 3 23.87 22.85 15.45
N LEU A 4 23.37 23.11 16.66
CA LEU A 4 22.14 22.48 17.18
C LEU A 4 20.88 23.09 16.55
N LEU A 5 20.92 24.40 16.26
CA LEU A 5 19.88 25.06 15.46
C LEU A 5 19.84 24.55 14.03
N ALA A 6 20.99 24.29 13.39
CA ALA A 6 21.04 23.70 12.05
C ALA A 6 20.52 22.25 12.03
N ILE A 7 20.83 21.44 13.05
CA ILE A 7 20.32 20.06 13.18
C ILE A 7 18.83 20.04 13.52
N ALA A 8 18.34 20.98 14.35
CA ALA A 8 16.91 21.15 14.60
C ALA A 8 16.17 21.65 13.35
N ILE A 9 16.73 22.59 12.59
CA ILE A 9 16.15 23.04 11.30
C ILE A 9 16.18 21.92 10.25
N LEU A 10 17.19 21.03 10.26
CA LEU A 10 17.21 19.84 9.41
C LEU A 10 16.13 18.82 9.83
N MET A 11 15.98 18.55 11.14
CA MET A 11 14.95 17.63 11.65
C MET A 11 13.52 18.18 11.53
N PHE A 12 13.32 19.50 11.61
CA PHE A 12 12.04 20.16 11.35
C PHE A 12 11.82 20.50 9.87
N GLY A 13 12.83 20.33 9.02
CA GLY A 13 12.78 20.54 7.56
C GLY A 13 12.54 19.26 6.74
N LEU A 14 12.51 18.09 7.39
CA LEU A 14 12.35 16.78 6.75
C LEU A 14 10.92 16.22 6.83
N THR A 15 9.91 17.02 7.19
CA THR A 15 8.52 16.56 7.33
C THR A 15 7.70 16.57 6.03
N ALA A 16 8.34 16.69 4.88
CA ALA A 16 7.72 16.46 3.59
C ALA A 16 8.79 16.04 2.59
N CYS A 17 9.24 14.78 2.65
CA CYS A 17 9.77 14.18 1.43
C CYS A 17 8.63 14.23 0.41
N SER A 18 8.82 14.94 -0.70
CA SER A 18 7.85 14.89 -1.80
C SER A 18 7.76 13.47 -2.32
N THR A 19 6.66 13.12 -2.99
CA THR A 19 6.51 11.80 -3.61
C THR A 19 7.68 11.51 -4.55
N LYS A 20 8.14 12.55 -5.27
CA LYS A 20 9.35 12.50 -6.09
C LYS A 20 10.61 12.12 -5.31
N MET A 21 10.88 12.80 -4.18
CA MET A 21 12.06 12.50 -3.36
C MET A 21 12.01 11.08 -2.82
N SER A 22 10.86 10.64 -2.32
CA SER A 22 10.68 9.26 -1.84
C SER A 22 10.90 8.24 -2.95
N TYR A 23 10.47 8.53 -4.19
CA TYR A 23 10.70 7.65 -5.33
C TYR A 23 12.18 7.57 -5.72
N HIS A 24 12.94 8.65 -5.60
CA HIS A 24 14.38 8.66 -5.87
C HIS A 24 15.20 7.83 -4.86
N PHE A 25 14.64 7.51 -3.69
CA PHE A 25 15.25 6.60 -2.70
C PHE A 25 14.58 5.22 -2.67
N MET A 26 13.77 4.89 -3.68
CA MET A 26 12.99 3.64 -3.70
C MET A 26 13.89 2.40 -3.80
N ASP A 27 15.00 2.48 -4.53
CA ASP A 27 16.01 1.43 -4.62
C ASP A 27 16.54 1.06 -3.23
N TRP A 28 17.08 2.05 -2.53
CA TRP A 28 17.60 1.91 -1.18
C TRP A 28 16.54 1.43 -0.18
N ALA A 29 15.30 1.92 -0.30
CA ALA A 29 14.22 1.50 0.59
C ALA A 29 13.82 0.03 0.38
N ILE A 30 13.84 -0.46 -0.86
CA ILE A 30 13.54 -1.86 -1.18
C ILE A 30 14.70 -2.75 -0.72
N GLU A 31 15.95 -2.37 -0.98
CA GLU A 31 17.14 -3.07 -0.48
C GLU A 31 17.11 -3.20 1.06
N TRP A 32 16.88 -2.10 1.75
CA TRP A 32 16.83 -2.09 3.22
C TRP A 32 15.69 -2.95 3.77
N GLY A 33 14.54 -2.95 3.10
CA GLY A 33 13.43 -3.84 3.46
C GLY A 33 13.73 -5.32 3.20
N LEU A 34 14.54 -5.65 2.18
CA LEU A 34 14.93 -7.03 1.86
C LEU A 34 15.90 -7.60 2.91
N ASP A 35 16.83 -6.78 3.40
CA ASP A 35 17.85 -7.15 4.39
C ASP A 35 17.26 -7.72 5.70
N ASP A 36 16.07 -7.22 6.07
CA ASP A 36 15.31 -7.70 7.23
C ASP A 36 14.90 -9.17 7.09
N TYR A 37 14.68 -9.65 5.86
CA TYR A 37 14.24 -11.02 5.58
C TYR A 37 15.39 -11.94 5.18
N VAL A 38 16.33 -11.47 4.37
CA VAL A 38 17.38 -12.31 3.79
C VAL A 38 18.67 -11.52 3.63
N SER A 39 19.80 -12.17 3.92
CA SER A 39 21.12 -11.61 3.60
C SER A 39 21.62 -12.27 2.33
N LEU A 40 21.64 -11.51 1.23
CA LEU A 40 22.09 -11.99 -0.07
C LEU A 40 23.62 -12.15 -0.10
N ASN A 41 24.12 -13.07 -0.92
CA ASN A 41 25.55 -13.15 -1.25
C ASN A 41 25.87 -12.27 -2.46
N ASP A 42 27.16 -12.05 -2.75
CA ASP A 42 27.62 -11.17 -3.85
C ASP A 42 26.97 -11.47 -5.22
N GLU A 43 26.71 -12.74 -5.54
CA GLU A 43 26.07 -13.12 -6.81
C GLU A 43 24.57 -12.78 -6.80
N GLN A 44 23.88 -13.04 -5.69
CA GLN A 44 22.47 -12.73 -5.51
C GLN A 44 22.22 -11.22 -5.46
N GLU A 45 23.09 -10.46 -4.80
CA GLU A 45 23.05 -9.00 -4.73
C GLU A 45 23.14 -8.41 -6.15
N ALA A 46 24.14 -8.84 -6.94
CA ALA A 46 24.27 -8.40 -8.32
C ALA A 46 23.06 -8.76 -9.19
N GLN A 47 22.42 -9.91 -8.96
CA GLN A 47 21.17 -10.28 -9.64
C GLN A 47 20.01 -9.37 -9.23
N PHE A 48 19.89 -9.10 -7.93
CA PHE A 48 18.86 -8.25 -7.35
C PHE A 48 18.97 -6.79 -7.83
N ASP A 49 20.17 -6.21 -7.82
CA ASP A 49 20.42 -4.84 -8.30
C ASP A 49 20.02 -4.67 -9.77
N ASN A 50 20.38 -5.62 -10.61
CA ASN A 50 20.03 -5.58 -12.04
C ASN A 50 18.52 -5.68 -12.24
N LEU A 51 17.86 -6.57 -11.50
CA LEU A 51 16.41 -6.72 -11.50
C LEU A 51 15.73 -5.43 -11.05
N LEU A 52 16.16 -4.85 -9.92
CA LEU A 52 15.59 -3.67 -9.31
C LEU A 52 15.72 -2.44 -10.21
N ASN A 53 16.90 -2.24 -10.81
CA ASN A 53 17.12 -1.17 -11.77
C ASN A 53 16.21 -1.30 -13.01
N SER A 54 16.07 -2.51 -13.55
CA SER A 54 15.14 -2.77 -14.66
C SER A 54 13.68 -2.51 -14.25
N PHE A 55 13.30 -2.98 -13.06
CA PHE A 55 11.97 -2.79 -12.49
C PHE A 55 11.61 -1.32 -12.33
N LEU A 56 12.45 -0.53 -11.66
CA LEU A 56 12.18 0.89 -11.41
C LEU A 56 12.09 1.70 -12.70
N LYS A 57 12.92 1.36 -13.70
CA LYS A 57 12.83 1.95 -15.04
C LYS A 57 11.50 1.64 -15.72
N TRP A 58 11.10 0.37 -15.75
CA TRP A 58 9.81 -0.02 -16.33
C TRP A 58 8.64 0.61 -15.60
N HIS A 59 8.65 0.58 -14.26
CA HIS A 59 7.58 1.12 -13.43
C HIS A 59 7.42 2.62 -13.68
N ARG A 60 8.52 3.36 -13.76
CA ARG A 60 8.54 4.78 -14.13
C ARG A 60 7.92 5.03 -15.51
N GLN A 61 8.33 4.26 -16.52
CA GLN A 61 7.92 4.50 -17.91
C GLN A 61 6.53 3.96 -18.25
N SER A 62 6.05 2.93 -17.54
CA SER A 62 4.83 2.19 -17.88
C SER A 62 3.72 2.35 -16.86
N GLU A 63 4.03 2.32 -15.56
CA GLU A 63 3.02 2.33 -14.49
C GLU A 63 2.69 3.74 -14.01
N LEU A 64 3.68 4.60 -13.77
CA LEU A 64 3.43 5.96 -13.28
C LEU A 64 2.50 6.78 -14.20
N PRO A 65 2.59 6.71 -15.55
CA PRO A 65 1.62 7.36 -16.43
C PRO A 65 0.18 6.88 -16.23
N LYS A 66 -0.02 5.58 -15.93
CA LYS A 66 -1.34 5.01 -15.65
C LYS A 66 -1.88 5.55 -14.32
N TYR A 67 -1.02 5.60 -13.30
CA TYR A 67 -1.40 6.11 -11.97
C TYR A 67 -1.78 7.60 -12.06
N SER A 68 -1.00 8.39 -12.80
CA SER A 68 -1.30 9.80 -13.09
C SER A 68 -2.65 9.95 -13.80
N ALA A 69 -2.93 9.13 -14.82
CA ALA A 69 -4.21 9.16 -15.53
C ALA A 69 -5.41 8.86 -14.61
N ASP A 70 -5.31 7.83 -13.76
CA ASP A 70 -6.36 7.47 -12.81
C ASP A 70 -6.58 8.58 -11.76
N LEU A 71 -5.49 9.18 -11.26
CA LEU A 71 -5.56 10.31 -10.32
C LEU A 71 -6.17 11.56 -10.98
N ARG A 72 -5.86 11.85 -12.25
CA ARG A 72 -6.48 12.95 -13.00
C ARG A 72 -7.99 12.74 -13.13
N GLN A 73 -8.43 11.51 -13.42
CA GLN A 73 -9.84 11.17 -13.46
C GLN A 73 -10.50 11.36 -12.09
N PHE A 74 -9.90 10.82 -11.02
CA PHE A 74 -10.42 10.98 -9.66
C PHE A 74 -10.49 12.45 -9.22
N ARG A 75 -9.44 13.22 -9.50
CA ARG A 75 -9.37 14.67 -9.26
C ARG A 75 -10.46 15.44 -10.00
N HIS A 76 -10.75 15.08 -11.25
CA HIS A 76 -11.85 15.68 -12.02
C HIS A 76 -13.21 15.39 -11.37
N GLN A 77 -13.48 14.15 -10.98
CA GLN A 77 -14.74 13.71 -10.35
C GLN A 77 -15.01 14.40 -9.01
N ILE A 78 -13.95 14.72 -8.25
CA ILE A 78 -14.06 15.51 -7.01
C ILE A 78 -14.45 16.96 -7.33
N ASP A 79 -13.82 17.55 -8.36
CA ASP A 79 -13.99 18.95 -8.71
C ASP A 79 -15.38 19.21 -9.33
N ASP A 80 -15.77 18.47 -10.36
CA ASP A 80 -17.08 18.64 -10.99
C ASP A 80 -18.26 18.08 -10.16
N GLY A 81 -17.94 17.31 -9.12
CA GLY A 81 -18.92 16.68 -8.24
C GLY A 81 -19.60 15.45 -8.84
N SER A 82 -18.99 14.81 -9.84
CA SER A 82 -19.46 13.58 -10.45
C SER A 82 -19.01 12.31 -9.71
N LEU A 83 -18.19 12.43 -8.65
CA LEU A 83 -17.81 11.30 -7.78
C LEU A 83 -19.06 10.59 -7.26
N SER A 84 -19.11 9.26 -7.40
CA SER A 84 -20.15 8.40 -6.87
C SER A 84 -19.55 7.16 -6.19
N PRO A 85 -20.35 6.37 -5.44
CA PRO A 85 -19.87 5.11 -4.89
C PRO A 85 -19.33 4.15 -5.96
N GLN A 86 -19.95 4.14 -7.14
CA GLN A 86 -19.52 3.29 -8.27
C GLN A 86 -18.20 3.76 -8.86
N THR A 87 -18.01 5.06 -9.08
CA THR A 87 -16.73 5.57 -9.63
C THR A 87 -15.60 5.40 -8.63
N TRP A 88 -15.89 5.52 -7.32
CA TRP A 88 -14.94 5.18 -6.27
C TRP A 88 -14.55 3.70 -6.29
N GLN A 89 -15.51 2.80 -6.44
CA GLN A 89 -15.22 1.37 -6.57
C GLN A 89 -14.31 1.07 -7.77
N THR A 90 -14.59 1.65 -8.94
CA THR A 90 -13.73 1.52 -10.12
C THR A 90 -12.31 2.02 -9.84
N PHE A 91 -12.16 3.17 -9.17
CA PHE A 91 -10.85 3.69 -8.79
C PHE A 91 -10.08 2.73 -7.88
N VAL A 92 -10.74 2.16 -6.87
CA VAL A 92 -10.13 1.15 -5.98
C VAL A 92 -9.74 -0.13 -6.74
N GLU A 93 -10.52 -0.55 -7.73
CA GLU A 93 -10.21 -1.69 -8.59
C GLU A 93 -9.01 -1.43 -9.49
N GLN A 94 -8.87 -0.23 -10.05
CA GLN A 94 -7.68 0.19 -10.82
C GLN A 94 -6.42 0.13 -9.96
N LEU A 95 -6.44 0.76 -8.77
CA LEU A 95 -5.30 0.72 -7.83
C LEU A 95 -4.90 -0.70 -7.44
N ARG A 96 -5.89 -1.58 -7.24
CA ARG A 96 -5.64 -3.00 -6.97
C ARG A 96 -5.04 -3.72 -8.18
N GLY A 97 -5.50 -3.40 -9.38
CA GLY A 97 -4.98 -3.95 -10.62
C GLY A 97 -3.50 -3.62 -10.83
N HIS A 98 -3.11 -2.37 -10.59
CA HIS A 98 -1.71 -1.91 -10.66
C HIS A 98 -0.79 -2.74 -9.76
N TRP A 99 -1.21 -2.99 -8.51
CA TRP A 99 -0.47 -3.84 -7.58
C TRP A 99 -0.20 -5.25 -8.13
N PHE A 100 -1.22 -5.91 -8.68
CA PHE A 100 -1.05 -7.26 -9.23
C PHE A 100 -0.26 -7.27 -10.54
N HIS A 101 -0.38 -6.21 -11.34
CA HIS A 101 0.33 -6.10 -12.60
C HIS A 101 1.85 -6.05 -12.42
N ILE A 102 2.33 -5.41 -11.34
CA ILE A 102 3.76 -5.42 -10.95
C ILE A 102 4.27 -6.87 -10.85
N PHE A 103 3.59 -7.73 -10.10
CA PHE A 103 3.99 -9.12 -9.94
C PHE A 103 3.79 -9.93 -11.22
N GLU A 104 2.71 -9.71 -11.97
CA GLU A 104 2.52 -10.40 -13.26
C GLU A 104 3.62 -10.11 -14.27
N GLN A 105 4.12 -8.87 -14.28
CA GLN A 105 5.20 -8.43 -15.14
C GLN A 105 6.56 -9.01 -14.70
N TYR A 106 6.91 -8.85 -13.42
CA TYR A 106 8.28 -9.11 -12.94
C TYR A 106 8.51 -10.50 -12.34
N PHE A 107 7.47 -11.33 -12.19
CA PHE A 107 7.61 -12.63 -11.55
C PHE A 107 8.64 -13.54 -12.21
N ASP A 108 8.67 -13.60 -13.54
CA ASP A 108 9.58 -14.49 -14.26
C ASP A 108 11.04 -13.99 -14.19
N GLU A 109 11.27 -12.67 -14.05
CA GLU A 109 12.60 -12.10 -13.83
C GLU A 109 13.09 -12.24 -12.38
N MET A 110 12.19 -12.23 -11.39
CA MET A 110 12.50 -12.54 -9.99
C MET A 110 12.84 -14.01 -9.76
N TRP A 111 12.35 -14.89 -10.64
CA TRP A 111 12.39 -16.34 -10.44
C TRP A 111 13.79 -16.94 -10.23
N PRO A 112 14.86 -16.53 -10.96
CA PRO A 112 16.20 -17.02 -10.72
C PRO A 112 16.72 -16.69 -9.32
N LEU A 113 16.43 -15.50 -8.79
CA LEU A 113 16.82 -15.10 -7.44
C LEU A 113 16.14 -16.01 -6.41
N VAL A 114 14.85 -16.29 -6.56
CA VAL A 114 14.11 -17.22 -5.69
C VAL A 114 14.74 -18.62 -5.68
N LEU A 115 15.16 -19.14 -6.85
CA LEU A 115 15.83 -20.44 -6.95
C LEU A 115 17.24 -20.47 -6.37
N SER A 116 17.91 -19.33 -6.30
CA SER A 116 19.25 -19.22 -5.74
C SER A 116 19.27 -19.25 -4.21
N LEU A 117 18.11 -19.04 -3.55
CA LEU A 117 18.03 -18.95 -2.10
C LEU A 117 18.46 -20.25 -1.43
N THR A 118 19.37 -20.15 -0.46
CA THR A 118 19.83 -21.29 0.34
C THR A 118 18.77 -21.72 1.36
N ASP A 119 18.96 -22.88 1.98
CA ASP A 119 18.09 -23.33 3.08
C ASP A 119 18.18 -22.42 4.30
N GLU A 120 19.37 -21.90 4.60
CA GLU A 120 19.57 -20.94 5.68
C GLU A 120 18.84 -19.62 5.42
N GLN A 121 18.91 -19.12 4.18
CA GLN A 121 18.20 -17.91 3.77
C GLN A 121 16.69 -18.06 3.89
N VAL A 122 16.12 -19.19 3.44
CA VAL A 122 14.68 -19.44 3.60
C VAL A 122 14.27 -19.65 5.04
N ALA A 123 15.11 -20.27 5.87
CA ALA A 123 14.86 -20.36 7.31
C ALA A 123 14.79 -18.96 7.96
N LYS A 124 15.70 -18.04 7.60
CA LYS A 124 15.69 -16.64 8.08
C LYS A 124 14.41 -15.90 7.63
N ILE A 125 14.02 -16.02 6.36
CA ILE A 125 12.77 -15.44 5.85
C ILE A 125 11.58 -15.95 6.67
N ASN A 126 11.47 -17.27 6.84
CA ASN A 126 10.36 -17.88 7.59
C ASN A 126 10.35 -17.48 9.07
N GLN A 127 11.51 -17.31 9.70
CA GLN A 127 11.62 -16.82 11.07
C GLN A 127 11.10 -15.39 11.18
N LYS A 128 11.59 -14.46 10.33
CA LYS A 128 11.16 -13.06 10.33
C LYS A 128 9.65 -12.93 10.12
N LEU A 129 9.09 -13.70 9.17
CA LEU A 129 7.64 -13.73 8.93
C LEU A 129 6.85 -14.25 10.13
N THR A 130 7.39 -15.21 10.87
CA THR A 130 6.75 -15.74 12.08
C THR A 130 6.76 -14.71 13.21
N GLU A 131 7.86 -13.98 13.38
CA GLU A 131 7.99 -12.89 14.35
C GLU A 131 6.98 -11.77 14.06
N GLU A 132 6.91 -11.29 12.81
CA GLU A 132 5.94 -10.27 12.40
C GLU A 132 4.48 -10.70 12.55
N GLN A 133 4.19 -11.98 12.32
CA GLN A 133 2.84 -12.51 12.52
C GLN A 133 2.47 -12.51 14.01
N GLN A 134 3.39 -12.90 14.89
CA GLN A 134 3.17 -12.89 16.33
C GLN A 134 2.99 -11.47 16.88
N GLU A 135 3.82 -10.52 16.44
CA GLU A 135 3.70 -9.11 16.85
C GLU A 135 2.33 -8.52 16.47
N LEU A 136 1.83 -8.84 15.27
CA LEU A 136 0.50 -8.40 14.84
C LEU A 136 -0.61 -9.11 15.62
N ASP A 137 -0.52 -10.42 15.85
CA ASP A 137 -1.51 -11.14 16.65
C ASP A 137 -1.61 -10.54 18.06
N ASP A 138 -0.47 -10.22 18.67
CA ASP A 138 -0.40 -9.57 19.99
C ASP A 138 -0.99 -8.15 19.96
N GLU A 139 -0.78 -7.38 18.88
CA GLU A 139 -1.37 -6.04 18.73
C GLU A 139 -2.91 -6.08 18.73
N PHE A 140 -3.51 -7.11 18.12
CA PHE A 140 -4.95 -7.20 17.94
C PHE A 140 -5.68 -8.08 18.98
N ALA A 141 -4.98 -8.91 19.75
CA ALA A 141 -5.57 -9.86 20.69
C ALA A 141 -6.51 -9.23 21.74
N ASP A 142 -6.21 -8.02 22.19
CA ASP A 142 -6.87 -7.40 23.35
C ASP A 142 -7.80 -6.21 23.01
N LYS A 143 -8.03 -5.92 21.72
CA LYS A 143 -8.81 -4.72 21.32
C LYS A 143 -10.31 -4.97 21.38
N THR A 144 -11.01 -4.27 22.27
CA THR A 144 -12.48 -4.28 22.34
C THR A 144 -13.10 -3.59 21.11
N ALA A 145 -14.37 -3.90 20.79
CA ALA A 145 -15.07 -3.25 19.67
C ALA A 145 -15.13 -1.71 19.79
N GLU A 146 -15.25 -1.19 21.01
CA GLU A 146 -15.25 0.26 21.27
C GLU A 146 -13.86 0.89 21.00
N GLN A 147 -12.79 0.21 21.40
CA GLN A 147 -11.43 0.65 21.10
C GLN A 147 -11.16 0.63 19.60
N GLN A 148 -11.55 -0.44 18.89
CA GLN A 148 -11.39 -0.54 17.44
C GLN A 148 -12.15 0.57 16.69
N LEU A 149 -13.35 0.93 17.16
CA LEU A 149 -14.12 2.04 16.60
C LEU A 149 -13.41 3.38 16.84
N THR A 150 -12.94 3.62 18.06
CA THR A 150 -12.23 4.87 18.42
C THR A 150 -10.95 5.03 17.60
N GLU A 151 -10.13 3.98 17.51
CA GLU A 151 -8.91 3.98 16.69
C GLU A 151 -9.22 4.19 15.20
N ALA A 152 -10.34 3.63 14.70
CA ALA A 152 -10.77 3.85 13.33
C ALA A 152 -11.20 5.30 13.06
N ASP A 153 -11.85 5.93 14.03
CA ASP A 153 -12.28 7.34 13.95
C ASP A 153 -11.09 8.28 13.94
N GLU A 154 -10.12 8.06 14.84
CA GLU A 154 -8.88 8.83 14.89
C GLU A 154 -8.10 8.66 13.59
N ARG A 155 -7.86 7.42 13.16
CA ARG A 155 -7.10 7.13 11.94
C ARG A 155 -7.71 7.76 10.69
N LEU A 156 -9.03 7.70 10.51
CA LEU A 156 -9.67 8.30 9.35
C LEU A 156 -9.70 9.83 9.46
N SER A 157 -9.89 10.38 10.66
CA SER A 157 -9.83 11.84 10.89
C SER A 157 -8.45 12.40 10.58
N ASP A 158 -7.38 11.74 11.02
CA ASP A 158 -6.00 12.17 10.80
C ASP A 158 -5.64 12.11 9.30
N ARG A 159 -6.05 11.05 8.60
CA ARG A 159 -5.92 10.98 7.14
C ARG A 159 -6.66 12.11 6.45
N LEU A 160 -7.88 12.43 6.88
CA LEU A 160 -8.61 13.57 6.33
C LEU A 160 -7.94 14.91 6.66
N ASP A 161 -7.32 15.05 7.83
CA ASP A 161 -6.53 16.21 8.20
C ASP A 161 -5.34 16.41 7.25
N GLU A 162 -4.65 15.33 6.88
CA GLU A 162 -3.56 15.38 5.91
C GLU A 162 -4.06 15.86 4.54
N TRP A 163 -5.21 15.37 4.07
CA TRP A 163 -5.70 15.67 2.70
C TRP A 163 -6.49 16.97 2.58
N LEU A 164 -7.22 17.36 3.62
CA LEU A 164 -8.11 18.52 3.62
C LEU A 164 -7.53 19.71 4.40
N GLY A 165 -6.54 19.47 5.28
CA GLY A 165 -6.27 20.32 6.42
C GLY A 165 -7.29 20.08 7.55
N SER A 166 -7.26 20.89 8.60
CA SER A 166 -8.07 20.70 9.82
C SER A 166 -9.53 20.31 9.56
N VAL A 167 -9.92 19.12 10.01
CA VAL A 167 -11.27 18.57 9.90
C VAL A 167 -12.19 19.22 10.94
N THR A 168 -13.41 19.50 10.51
CA THR A 168 -14.44 20.12 11.35
C THR A 168 -15.13 19.09 12.24
N LYS A 169 -15.83 19.54 13.29
CA LYS A 169 -16.65 18.67 14.14
C LYS A 169 -17.70 17.88 13.34
N ALA A 170 -18.31 18.50 12.32
CA ALA A 170 -19.28 17.85 11.46
C ALA A 170 -18.63 16.74 10.61
N GLN A 171 -17.41 16.96 10.11
CA GLN A 171 -16.66 15.94 9.37
C GLN A 171 -16.26 14.77 10.27
N LYS A 172 -15.85 15.03 11.52
CA LYS A 172 -15.59 13.96 12.51
C LYS A 172 -16.84 13.15 12.84
N GLN A 173 -18.03 13.77 12.84
CA GLN A 173 -19.30 13.04 12.99
C GLN A 173 -19.61 12.14 11.80
N LEU A 174 -19.34 12.59 10.56
CA LEU A 174 -19.46 11.74 9.37
C LEU A 174 -18.49 10.55 9.42
N VAL A 175 -17.27 10.77 9.90
CA VAL A 175 -16.28 9.70 10.12
C VAL A 175 -16.81 8.67 11.11
N HIS A 176 -17.28 9.12 12.28
CA HIS A 176 -17.85 8.24 13.30
C HIS A 176 -19.04 7.44 12.79
N GLN A 177 -19.95 8.10 12.05
CA GLN A 177 -21.08 7.44 11.44
C GLN A 177 -20.63 6.35 10.46
N TYR A 178 -19.71 6.67 9.53
CA TYR A 178 -19.16 5.70 8.59
C TYR A 178 -18.52 4.49 9.30
N ASN A 179 -17.67 4.72 10.29
CA ASN A 179 -16.99 3.65 11.01
C ASN A 179 -17.94 2.81 11.88
N SER A 180 -19.03 3.40 12.37
CA SER A 180 -20.07 2.67 13.12
C SER A 180 -20.96 1.81 12.22
N GLU A 181 -21.12 2.20 10.96
CA GLU A 181 -22.00 1.51 10.00
C GLU A 181 -21.27 0.51 9.11
N ARG A 182 -19.95 0.62 8.94
CA ARG A 182 -19.16 -0.33 8.13
C ARG A 182 -19.03 -1.69 8.82
N GLU A 183 -18.75 -2.72 8.03
CA GLU A 183 -18.51 -4.05 8.57
C GLU A 183 -17.05 -4.14 9.04
N PHE A 184 -16.81 -4.44 10.31
CA PHE A 184 -15.46 -4.69 10.80
C PHE A 184 -14.93 -6.00 10.21
N THR A 185 -13.75 -5.95 9.60
CA THR A 185 -13.11 -7.09 8.92
C THR A 185 -11.73 -7.42 9.48
N THR A 186 -11.39 -6.91 10.67
CA THR A 186 -10.05 -7.09 11.28
C THR A 186 -9.71 -8.57 11.44
N ASP A 187 -10.62 -9.35 12.04
CA ASP A 187 -10.40 -10.80 12.26
C ASP A 187 -10.23 -11.54 10.93
N MET A 188 -11.03 -11.21 9.92
CA MET A 188 -10.94 -11.84 8.59
C MET A 188 -9.66 -11.46 7.84
N TRP A 189 -9.17 -10.23 8.06
CA TRP A 189 -7.89 -9.79 7.54
C TRP A 189 -6.74 -10.57 8.20
N LEU A 190 -6.79 -10.77 9.52
CA LEU A 190 -5.84 -11.61 10.26
C LEU A 190 -5.87 -13.05 9.76
N GLU A 191 -7.06 -13.67 9.67
CA GLU A 191 -7.23 -15.03 9.14
C GLU A 191 -6.67 -15.18 7.72
N TYR A 192 -6.98 -14.23 6.83
CA TYR A 192 -6.44 -14.21 5.48
C TYR A 192 -4.92 -14.09 5.46
N ARG A 193 -4.35 -13.23 6.32
CA ARG A 193 -2.91 -13.03 6.42
C ARG A 193 -2.21 -14.28 6.94
N HIS A 194 -2.76 -14.92 7.97
CA HIS A 194 -2.33 -16.24 8.46
C HIS A 194 -2.33 -17.30 7.36
N ALA A 195 -3.43 -17.41 6.61
CA ALA A 195 -3.54 -18.37 5.51
C ALA A 195 -2.49 -18.11 4.41
N TRP A 196 -2.28 -16.85 4.04
CA TRP A 196 -1.27 -16.46 3.06
C TRP A 196 0.14 -16.85 3.54
N TYR A 197 0.49 -16.56 4.79
CA TYR A 197 1.82 -16.87 5.33
C TYR A 197 2.07 -18.36 5.48
N GLN A 198 1.10 -19.11 5.98
CA GLN A 198 1.21 -20.56 6.06
C GLN A 198 1.46 -21.17 4.68
N GLN A 199 0.73 -20.71 3.66
CA GLN A 199 0.92 -21.20 2.31
C GLN A 199 2.24 -20.75 1.70
N PHE A 200 2.68 -19.51 1.95
CA PHE A 200 3.98 -19.01 1.52
C PHE A 200 5.14 -19.83 2.12
N LYS A 201 5.11 -20.04 3.44
CA LYS A 201 6.08 -20.88 4.15
C LYS A 201 6.11 -22.29 3.58
N GLN A 202 4.95 -22.94 3.45
CA GLN A 202 4.86 -24.29 2.88
C GLN A 202 5.41 -24.35 1.45
N THR A 203 5.14 -23.31 0.65
CA THR A 203 5.63 -23.20 -0.73
C THR A 203 7.17 -23.16 -0.74
N LEU A 204 7.79 -22.35 0.13
CA LEU A 204 9.26 -22.28 0.25
C LEU A 204 9.89 -23.54 0.87
N GLU A 205 9.17 -24.28 1.72
CA GLU A 205 9.65 -25.55 2.26
C GLU A 205 9.62 -26.69 1.21
N GLN A 206 8.80 -26.56 0.15
CA GLN A 206 8.67 -27.55 -0.93
C GLN A 206 9.49 -27.20 -2.19
N ARG A 207 10.62 -26.50 -2.02
CA ARG A 207 11.46 -25.98 -3.12
C ARG A 207 11.98 -27.03 -4.10
N ASP A 208 12.11 -28.30 -3.67
CA ASP A 208 12.56 -29.41 -4.52
C ASP A 208 11.64 -29.67 -5.72
N ASN A 209 10.35 -29.31 -5.62
CA ASN A 209 9.40 -29.39 -6.72
C ASN A 209 9.29 -28.04 -7.44
N THR A 210 10.30 -27.71 -8.26
CA THR A 210 10.40 -26.42 -8.96
C THR A 210 9.14 -26.00 -9.73
N PRO A 211 8.45 -26.87 -10.51
CA PRO A 211 7.19 -26.50 -11.16
C PRO A 211 6.09 -26.09 -10.18
N GLN A 212 5.94 -26.85 -9.08
CA GLN A 212 4.93 -26.57 -8.06
C GLN A 212 5.25 -25.30 -7.27
N LEU A 213 6.52 -25.11 -6.89
CA LEU A 213 7.02 -23.89 -6.26
C LEU A 213 6.67 -22.67 -7.12
N LYS A 214 6.97 -22.72 -8.42
CA LYS A 214 6.71 -21.62 -9.35
C LYS A 214 5.22 -21.30 -9.44
N GLN A 215 4.39 -22.32 -9.58
CA GLN A 215 2.94 -22.15 -9.69
C GLN A 215 2.33 -21.56 -8.40
N GLN A 216 2.68 -22.09 -7.23
CA GLN A 216 2.14 -21.65 -5.95
C GLN A 216 2.61 -20.24 -5.61
N LEU A 217 3.90 -19.94 -5.78
CA LEU A 217 4.43 -18.61 -5.52
C LEU A 217 3.84 -17.57 -6.46
N ARG A 218 3.64 -17.89 -7.74
CA ARG A 218 2.97 -16.99 -8.70
C ARG A 218 1.56 -16.68 -8.23
N MET A 219 0.77 -17.69 -7.85
CA MET A 219 -0.58 -17.49 -7.33
C MET A 219 -0.59 -16.60 -6.07
N LEU A 220 0.34 -16.81 -5.14
CA LEU A 220 0.44 -16.01 -3.91
C LEU A 220 0.79 -14.54 -4.17
N LEU A 221 1.50 -14.22 -5.26
CA LEU A 221 1.91 -12.86 -5.58
C LEU A 221 0.94 -12.15 -6.53
N THR A 222 0.36 -12.87 -7.51
CA THR A 222 -0.51 -12.28 -8.55
C THR A 222 -1.99 -12.49 -8.28
N SER A 223 -2.37 -13.40 -7.39
CA SER A 223 -3.77 -13.71 -7.09
C SER A 223 -4.06 -14.08 -5.62
N PRO A 224 -3.43 -13.43 -4.61
CA PRO A 224 -3.60 -13.80 -3.21
C PRO A 224 -5.03 -13.66 -2.71
N GLN A 225 -5.86 -12.82 -3.33
CA GLN A 225 -7.28 -12.67 -3.03
C GLN A 225 -8.08 -13.98 -3.10
N GLN A 226 -7.56 -15.01 -3.79
CA GLN A 226 -8.16 -16.35 -3.81
C GLN A 226 -8.17 -17.02 -2.43
N LEU A 227 -7.29 -16.60 -1.50
CA LEU A 227 -7.25 -17.10 -0.12
C LEU A 227 -8.26 -16.42 0.80
N ARG A 228 -8.94 -15.38 0.34
CA ARG A 228 -9.98 -14.72 1.12
C ARG A 228 -11.26 -15.54 1.08
N SER A 229 -11.88 -15.73 2.24
CA SER A 229 -13.22 -16.30 2.33
C SER A 229 -14.21 -15.48 1.48
N GLU A 230 -15.26 -16.14 0.98
CA GLU A 230 -16.31 -15.46 0.22
C GLU A 230 -16.94 -14.31 1.03
N ASP A 231 -17.22 -14.54 2.33
CA ASP A 231 -17.76 -13.51 3.21
C ASP A 231 -16.78 -12.31 3.33
N TYR A 232 -15.48 -12.55 3.45
CA TYR A 232 -14.51 -11.46 3.54
C TYR A 232 -14.47 -10.64 2.25
N ARG A 233 -14.50 -11.30 1.08
CA ARG A 233 -14.56 -10.62 -0.22
C ARG A 233 -15.80 -9.73 -0.35
N GLN A 234 -16.96 -10.24 0.06
CA GLN A 234 -18.20 -9.47 0.00
C GLN A 234 -18.22 -8.29 0.99
N LYS A 235 -17.68 -8.47 2.21
CA LYS A 235 -17.54 -7.37 3.19
C LYS A 235 -16.62 -6.27 2.68
N LEU A 236 -15.51 -6.62 2.04
CA LEU A 236 -14.61 -5.65 1.42
C LEU A 236 -15.31 -4.85 0.30
N GLU A 237 -16.11 -5.52 -0.54
CA GLU A 237 -16.89 -4.84 -1.59
C GLU A 237 -17.91 -3.87 -0.99
N ARG A 238 -18.72 -4.32 -0.02
CA ARG A 238 -19.70 -3.47 0.67
C ARG A 238 -19.04 -2.30 1.40
N ASN A 239 -17.91 -2.51 2.06
CA ASN A 239 -17.15 -1.44 2.70
C ASN A 239 -16.55 -0.46 1.69
N THR A 240 -16.12 -0.94 0.53
CA THR A 240 -15.65 -0.07 -0.56
C THR A 240 -16.78 0.84 -1.03
N GLN A 241 -17.98 0.28 -1.25
CA GLN A 241 -19.16 1.06 -1.61
C GLN A 241 -19.54 2.08 -0.53
N LYS A 242 -19.60 1.66 0.76
CA LYS A 242 -19.88 2.55 1.89
C LYS A 242 -18.89 3.70 2.01
N PHE A 243 -17.60 3.45 1.72
CA PHE A 243 -16.61 4.53 1.73
C PHE A 243 -16.85 5.52 0.59
N GLY A 244 -17.26 5.04 -0.59
CA GLY A 244 -17.69 5.92 -1.68
C GLY A 244 -18.91 6.78 -1.30
N GLU A 245 -19.88 6.22 -0.60
CA GLU A 245 -21.03 6.96 -0.04
C GLU A 245 -20.57 8.02 0.97
N PHE A 246 -19.63 7.66 1.85
CA PHE A 246 -18.99 8.60 2.78
C PHE A 246 -18.32 9.77 2.04
N LEU A 247 -17.55 9.52 0.98
CA LEU A 247 -16.90 10.58 0.20
C LEU A 247 -17.91 11.53 -0.45
N VAL A 248 -19.03 11.01 -0.95
CA VAL A 248 -20.13 11.83 -1.51
C VAL A 248 -20.77 12.71 -0.44
N GLN A 249 -20.97 12.19 0.78
CA GLN A 249 -21.50 12.95 1.90
C GLN A 249 -20.49 13.97 2.46
N LEU A 250 -19.20 13.66 2.41
CA LEU A 250 -18.12 14.53 2.86
C LEU A 250 -17.98 15.76 1.97
N ARG A 251 -18.08 15.59 0.64
CA ARG A 251 -17.87 16.67 -0.35
C ARG A 251 -18.62 17.98 -0.06
N PRO A 252 -19.94 18.01 0.19
CA PRO A 252 -20.67 19.25 0.47
C PRO A 252 -20.27 19.93 1.79
N THR A 253 -19.56 19.24 2.69
CA THR A 253 -19.07 19.81 3.95
C THR A 253 -17.73 20.52 3.81
N LEU A 254 -17.05 20.37 2.67
CA LEU A 254 -15.73 20.97 2.45
C LEU A 254 -15.82 22.49 2.40
N THR A 255 -15.01 23.16 3.21
CA THR A 255 -14.80 24.61 3.07
C THR A 255 -14.05 24.91 1.77
N ALA A 256 -14.12 26.16 1.28
CA ALA A 256 -13.34 26.57 0.11
C ALA A 256 -11.83 26.32 0.29
N LYS A 257 -11.30 26.51 1.51
CA LYS A 257 -9.91 26.22 1.85
C LYS A 257 -9.59 24.72 1.77
N GLN A 258 -10.45 23.87 2.33
CA GLN A 258 -10.27 22.42 2.30
C GLN A 258 -10.34 21.88 0.86
N ARG A 259 -11.30 22.35 0.07
CA ARG A 259 -11.42 21.97 -1.35
C ARG A 259 -10.19 22.36 -2.15
N TYR A 260 -9.70 23.60 -1.98
CA TYR A 260 -8.46 24.03 -2.61
C TYR A 260 -7.27 23.16 -2.20
N HIS A 261 -7.13 22.85 -0.90
CA HIS A 261 -6.03 22.03 -0.41
C HIS A 261 -6.04 20.61 -0.98
N LEU A 262 -7.22 19.97 -1.01
CA LEU A 262 -7.41 18.65 -1.60
C LEU A 262 -7.02 18.61 -3.07
N LEU A 263 -7.55 19.55 -3.86
CA LEU A 263 -7.26 19.61 -5.30
C LEU A 263 -5.78 19.93 -5.56
N LYS A 264 -5.18 20.83 -4.77
CA LYS A 264 -3.75 21.15 -4.88
C LYS A 264 -2.88 19.93 -4.56
N LYS A 265 -3.19 19.17 -3.51
CA LYS A 265 -2.46 17.93 -3.18
C LYS A 265 -2.55 16.88 -4.29
N LEU A 266 -3.74 16.72 -4.89
CA LEU A 266 -3.89 15.82 -6.04
C LEU A 266 -3.09 16.31 -7.25
N ASP A 267 -3.14 17.61 -7.55
CA ASP A 267 -2.39 18.22 -8.66
C ASP A 267 -0.87 18.07 -8.45
N ASP A 268 -0.36 18.29 -7.23
CA ASP A 268 1.05 18.12 -6.88
C ASP A 268 1.49 16.66 -7.03
N LEU A 269 0.66 15.70 -6.59
CA LEU A 269 0.95 14.27 -6.77
C LEU A 269 0.97 13.89 -8.25
N ILE A 270 0.00 14.36 -9.04
CA ILE A 270 -0.05 14.12 -10.49
C ILE A 270 1.18 14.68 -11.19
N GLU A 271 1.61 15.89 -10.81
CA GLU A 271 2.83 16.53 -11.32
C GLU A 271 4.08 15.73 -10.98
N ASP A 272 4.24 15.30 -9.71
CA ASP A 272 5.35 14.45 -9.28
C ASP A 272 5.41 13.14 -10.11
N LEU A 273 4.27 12.48 -10.35
CA LEU A 273 4.20 11.26 -11.13
C LEU A 273 4.54 11.46 -12.60
N ASP A 274 4.06 12.55 -13.21
CA ASP A 274 4.34 12.86 -14.61
C ASP A 274 5.80 13.27 -14.82
N GLU A 275 6.37 14.04 -13.91
CA GLU A 275 7.80 14.38 -13.93
C GLU A 275 8.66 13.13 -13.80
N LEU A 276 8.36 12.27 -12.82
CA LEU A 276 9.04 10.99 -12.68
C LEU A 276 8.91 10.17 -13.97
N ALA A 277 7.71 10.05 -14.55
CA ALA A 277 7.51 9.30 -15.80
C ALA A 277 8.31 9.86 -16.99
N ALA A 278 8.54 11.17 -17.04
CA ALA A 278 9.29 11.84 -18.08
C ALA A 278 10.82 11.80 -17.90
N GLU A 279 11.32 11.40 -16.72
CA GLU A 279 12.75 11.24 -16.47
C GLU A 279 13.31 10.10 -17.34
N SER A 280 14.12 10.47 -18.34
CA SER A 280 14.99 9.55 -19.07
C SER A 280 16.24 9.24 -18.25
N ASP A 281 16.59 7.97 -18.13
CA ASP A 281 17.88 7.54 -17.55
C ASP A 281 19.08 8.15 -18.29
#